data_AF-A0A832L2B7-F1
#
_entry.id   AF-A0A832L2B7-F1
#
_cell.length_a   1.000
_cell.length_b   1.000
_cell.length_c   1.000
_cell.angle_alpha   90.00
_cell.angle_beta   90.00
_cell.angle_gamma   90.00
#
_symmetry.space_group_name_H-M   'P 1'
#
loop_
_entity.id
_entity.type
_entity.pdbx_description
1 polymer ?
#
loop_
_entity_poly.entity_id
_entity_poly.type
_entity_poly.pdbx_seq_one_letter_code
_entity_poly.pdbx_strand_id
1 'polypeptide(L)'
;MTSTTKPQYSTNPAGEKFPLPEEKDYQIEFEHLKQLTKQAHQKGQEVVVVMGAGFVGAVMAAVVAGSKDKQGKYSKFVIVCQRPSTRSYWKIPMINRGESPVKAEDPEVDTLISKCVK
;
A
#
# COMPACT_ATOMS: atom_id res chain seq x y z
N MET A 1 13.93 5.06 -33.05
CA MET A 1 13.94 6.34 -32.30
C MET A 1 13.94 6.00 -30.81
N THR A 2 15.10 6.09 -30.16
CA THR A 2 15.23 5.82 -28.72
C THR A 2 14.67 7.01 -27.95
N SER A 3 13.41 6.93 -27.55
CA SER A 3 12.83 7.87 -26.58
C SER A 3 13.53 7.67 -25.24
N THR A 4 14.55 8.47 -24.95
CA THR A 4 15.10 8.64 -23.60
C THR A 4 14.10 9.45 -22.78
N THR A 5 13.00 8.80 -22.38
CA THR A 5 12.05 9.35 -21.42
C THR A 5 12.77 9.50 -20.08
N LYS A 6 12.93 10.75 -19.62
CA LYS A 6 13.48 11.04 -18.28
C LYS A 6 12.69 10.25 -17.22
N PRO A 7 13.35 9.67 -16.20
CA PRO A 7 12.64 8.99 -15.12
C PRO A 7 11.66 9.96 -14.46
N GLN A 8 10.41 9.54 -14.35
CA GLN A 8 9.38 10.32 -13.69
C GLN A 8 9.42 10.02 -12.20
N TYR A 9 9.25 11.06 -11.39
CA TYR A 9 9.23 10.96 -9.94
C TYR A 9 7.88 11.39 -9.38
N SER A 10 7.51 10.78 -8.27
CA SER A 10 6.46 11.25 -7.38
C SER A 10 7.08 11.79 -6.11
N THR A 11 6.66 12.97 -5.69
CA THR A 11 7.24 13.64 -4.51
C THR A 11 6.21 13.70 -3.40
N ASN A 12 6.57 13.28 -2.19
CA ASN A 12 5.70 13.41 -1.03
C ASN A 12 5.67 14.87 -0.50
N PRO A 13 4.78 15.20 0.46
CA PRO A 13 4.73 16.56 1.02
C PRO A 13 6.00 17.03 1.73
N ALA A 14 6.85 16.09 2.18
CA ALA A 14 8.14 16.39 2.82
C ALA A 14 9.29 16.62 1.81
N GLY A 15 9.03 16.45 0.51
CA GLY A 15 10.03 16.63 -0.55
C GLY A 15 10.82 15.38 -0.94
N GLU A 16 10.57 14.22 -0.32
CA GLU A 16 11.18 12.95 -0.72
C GLU A 16 10.65 12.51 -2.09
N LYS A 17 11.56 12.05 -2.96
CA LYS A 17 11.27 11.65 -4.33
C LYS A 17 11.30 10.14 -4.48
N PHE A 18 10.24 9.61 -5.12
CA PHE A 18 10.06 8.20 -5.40
C PHE A 18 9.99 8.00 -6.92
N PRO A 19 10.88 7.20 -7.55
CA PRO A 19 10.80 6.92 -8.97
C PRO A 19 9.50 6.15 -9.27
N LEU A 20 8.81 6.50 -10.35
CA LEU A 20 7.69 5.69 -10.83
C LEU A 20 8.21 4.34 -11.34
N PRO A 21 7.45 3.25 -11.17
CA PRO A 21 7.84 1.92 -11.62
C PRO A 21 7.91 1.86 -13.15
N GLU A 22 8.90 1.14 -13.66
CA GLU A 22 9.06 0.77 -15.06
C GLU A 22 8.30 -0.53 -15.37
N GLU A 23 8.13 -0.87 -16.64
CA GLU A 23 7.40 -2.08 -17.06
C GLU A 23 7.92 -3.37 -16.40
N LYS A 24 9.25 -3.50 -16.26
CA LYS A 24 9.87 -4.65 -15.59
C LYS A 24 9.45 -4.79 -14.12
N ASP A 25 9.18 -3.68 -13.43
CA ASP A 25 8.87 -3.67 -12.00
C ASP A 25 7.47 -4.24 -11.74
N TYR A 26 6.54 -4.10 -12.70
CA TYR A 26 5.20 -4.69 -12.59
C TYR A 26 5.26 -6.21 -12.52
N GLN A 27 6.11 -6.84 -13.34
CA GLN A 27 6.22 -8.30 -13.34
C GLN A 27 6.84 -8.79 -12.02
N ILE A 28 7.84 -8.08 -11.50
CA ILE A 28 8.47 -8.40 -10.20
C ILE A 28 7.44 -8.28 -9.08
N GLU A 29 6.70 -7.17 -9.03
CA GLU A 29 5.69 -6.93 -8.01
C GLU A 29 4.53 -7.93 -8.12
N PHE A 30 4.14 -8.32 -9.34
CA PHE A 30 3.08 -9.31 -9.53
C PHE A 30 3.46 -10.68 -8.97
N GLU A 31 4.70 -11.14 -9.19
CA GLU A 31 5.18 -12.39 -8.60
C GLU A 31 5.30 -12.30 -7.07
N HIS A 32 5.71 -11.14 -6.55
CA HIS A 32 5.72 -10.88 -5.11
C HIS A 32 4.31 -10.96 -4.50
N LEU A 33 3.31 -10.30 -5.11
CA LEU A 33 1.92 -10.35 -4.67
C LEU A 33 1.33 -11.77 -4.73
N LYS A 34 1.69 -12.58 -5.73
CA LYS A 34 1.30 -14.00 -5.78
C LYS A 34 1.84 -14.77 -4.57
N GLN A 35 3.09 -14.54 -4.19
CA GLN A 35 3.69 -15.22 -3.03
C GLN A 35 2.98 -14.80 -1.74
N LEU A 36 2.77 -13.50 -1.53
CA LEU A 36 2.09 -12.97 -0.35
C LEU A 36 0.65 -13.47 -0.24
N THR A 37 -0.12 -13.44 -1.33
CA THR A 37 -1.51 -13.93 -1.33
C THR A 37 -1.58 -15.43 -1.12
N LYS A 38 -0.65 -16.22 -1.67
CA LYS A 38 -0.55 -17.66 -1.36
C LYS A 38 -0.32 -17.91 0.13
N GLN A 39 0.60 -17.17 0.76
CA GLN A 39 0.85 -17.28 2.20
C GLN A 39 -0.37 -16.86 3.03
N ALA A 40 -1.08 -15.80 2.62
CA ALA A 40 -2.31 -15.36 3.27
C ALA A 40 -3.39 -16.46 3.24
N HIS A 41 -3.62 -17.07 2.06
CA HIS A 41 -4.55 -18.18 1.94
C HIS A 41 -4.17 -19.39 2.80
N GLN A 42 -2.87 -19.72 2.88
CA GLN A 42 -2.38 -20.79 3.77
C GLN A 42 -2.62 -20.49 5.26
N LYS A 43 -2.66 -19.21 5.64
CA LYS A 43 -3.03 -18.76 6.99
C LYS A 43 -4.55 -18.68 7.21
N GLY A 44 -5.36 -19.02 6.21
CA GLY A 44 -6.82 -18.93 6.25
C GLY A 44 -7.35 -17.50 6.19
N GLN A 45 -6.55 -16.56 5.67
CA GLN A 45 -6.94 -15.15 5.55
C GLN A 45 -7.66 -14.89 4.22
N GLU A 46 -8.66 -14.02 4.23
CA GLU A 46 -9.29 -13.51 3.00
C GLU A 46 -8.44 -12.36 2.44
N VAL A 47 -8.16 -12.40 1.13
CA VAL A 47 -7.44 -11.33 0.44
C VAL A 47 -8.41 -10.22 0.07
N VAL A 48 -8.13 -8.99 0.52
CA VAL A 48 -8.91 -7.80 0.22
C VAL A 48 -8.05 -6.82 -0.55
N VAL A 49 -8.52 -6.37 -1.72
CA VAL A 49 -7.84 -5.35 -2.52
C VAL A 49 -8.59 -4.04 -2.40
N VAL A 50 -7.93 -3.02 -1.87
CA VAL A 50 -8.46 -1.65 -1.77
C VAL A 50 -7.93 -0.83 -2.92
N MET A 51 -8.84 -0.40 -3.80
CA MET A 51 -8.51 0.46 -4.93
C MET A 51 -8.46 1.92 -4.47
N GLY A 52 -7.26 2.50 -4.43
CA GLY A 52 -7.03 3.88 -4.07
C GLY A 52 -6.40 4.07 -2.69
N ALA A 53 -5.30 4.82 -2.62
CA ALA A 53 -4.64 5.26 -1.39
C ALA A 53 -5.07 6.69 -0.97
N GLY A 54 -6.35 7.01 -1.14
CA GLY A 54 -6.95 8.25 -0.63
C GLY A 54 -7.14 8.19 0.89
N PHE A 55 -7.75 9.23 1.49
CA PHE A 55 -8.10 9.22 2.91
C PHE A 55 -8.94 8.00 3.28
N VAL A 56 -10.09 7.83 2.62
CA VAL A 56 -10.99 6.69 2.85
C VAL A 56 -10.29 5.37 2.57
N GLY A 57 -9.60 5.26 1.43
CA GLY A 57 -8.95 4.01 1.04
C GLY A 57 -7.84 3.56 2.00
N ALA A 58 -6.97 4.47 2.43
CA ALA A 58 -5.89 4.16 3.36
C ALA A 58 -6.44 3.79 4.75
N VAL A 59 -7.38 4.57 5.28
CA VAL A 59 -8.01 4.29 6.59
C VAL A 59 -8.76 2.96 6.55
N MET A 60 -9.58 2.73 5.53
CA MET A 60 -10.33 1.47 5.41
C MET A 60 -9.40 0.27 5.23
N ALA A 61 -8.29 0.42 4.50
CA ALA A 61 -7.30 -0.65 4.38
C ALA A 61 -6.73 -1.05 5.75
N ALA A 62 -6.37 -0.07 6.59
CA ALA A 62 -5.87 -0.32 7.93
C ALA A 62 -6.93 -0.93 8.85
N VAL A 63 -8.16 -0.41 8.83
CA VAL A 63 -9.28 -0.93 9.63
C VAL A 63 -9.57 -2.40 9.27
N VAL A 64 -9.63 -2.71 7.97
CA VAL A 64 -9.88 -4.09 7.50
C VAL A 64 -8.69 -5.00 7.86
N ALA A 65 -7.44 -4.53 7.70
CA ALA A 65 -6.25 -5.30 8.07
C ALA A 65 -6.15 -5.55 9.59
N GLY A 66 -6.62 -4.61 10.40
CA GLY A 66 -6.68 -4.71 11.85
C GLY A 66 -7.80 -5.60 12.39
N SER A 67 -8.75 -6.03 11.54
CA SER A 67 -9.90 -6.83 11.96
C SER A 67 -9.49 -8.24 12.40
N LYS A 68 -10.09 -8.71 13.50
CA LYS A 68 -9.83 -10.02 14.09
C LYS A 68 -11.08 -10.88 14.09
N ASP A 69 -10.90 -12.19 13.92
CA ASP A 69 -11.96 -13.17 14.11
C ASP A 69 -12.35 -13.34 15.59
N LYS A 70 -13.32 -14.23 15.86
CA LYS A 70 -13.77 -14.55 17.22
C LYS A 70 -12.66 -15.14 18.10
N GLN A 71 -11.59 -15.65 17.50
CA GLN A 71 -10.43 -16.22 18.17
C GLN A 71 -9.28 -15.21 18.34
N GLY A 72 -9.49 -13.94 17.95
CA GLY A 72 -8.51 -12.87 18.08
C GLY A 72 -7.40 -12.89 17.02
N LYS A 73 -7.53 -13.69 15.96
CA LYS A 73 -6.56 -13.76 14.86
C LYS A 73 -6.94 -12.80 13.73
N TYR A 74 -5.95 -12.20 13.08
CA TYR A 74 -6.19 -11.36 11.90
C TYR A 74 -6.71 -12.20 10.74
N SER A 75 -7.94 -11.94 10.32
CA SER A 75 -8.65 -12.77 9.33
C SER A 75 -8.49 -12.28 7.89
N LYS A 76 -7.90 -11.10 7.68
CA LYS A 76 -7.76 -10.46 6.37
C LYS A 76 -6.30 -10.18 6.04
N PHE A 77 -5.96 -10.30 4.76
CA PHE A 77 -4.73 -9.81 4.16
C PHE A 77 -5.08 -8.72 3.16
N VAL A 78 -4.66 -7.48 3.43
CA VAL A 78 -5.10 -6.30 2.67
C VAL A 78 -3.99 -5.80 1.75
N ILE A 79 -4.34 -5.54 0.50
CA ILE A 79 -3.47 -4.95 -0.52
C ILE A 79 -4.06 -3.61 -0.93
N VAL A 80 -3.28 -2.53 -0.82
CA VAL A 80 -3.68 -1.22 -1.36
C VAL A 80 -3.13 -1.09 -2.78
N CYS A 81 -4.02 -0.94 -3.75
CA CYS A 81 -3.66 -0.76 -5.16
C CYS A 81 -3.85 0.70 -5.57
N GLN A 82 -2.82 1.30 -6.16
CA GLN A 82 -2.84 2.68 -6.65
C GLN A 82 -2.17 2.74 -8.02
N ARG A 83 -2.80 3.44 -8.97
CA ARG A 83 -2.15 3.73 -10.25
C ARG A 83 -0.90 4.60 -10.04
N PRO A 84 0.28 4.19 -10.54
CA PRO A 84 1.46 5.01 -10.42
C PRO A 84 1.29 6.32 -11.19
N SER A 85 1.56 7.43 -10.51
CA SER A 85 1.51 8.77 -11.08
C SER A 85 2.42 9.69 -10.28
N THR A 86 2.94 10.73 -10.93
CA THR A 86 3.76 11.77 -10.28
C THR A 86 3.07 12.40 -9.07
N ARG A 87 1.73 12.45 -9.06
CA ARG A 87 0.94 13.06 -7.97
C ARG A 87 0.71 12.18 -6.75
N SER A 88 0.80 10.86 -6.87
CA SER A 88 0.31 9.96 -5.80
C SER A 88 1.07 8.66 -5.62
N TYR A 89 2.05 8.33 -6.47
CA TYR A 89 2.81 7.10 -6.32
C TYR A 89 3.60 7.08 -5.00
N TRP A 90 4.06 8.23 -4.52
CA TRP A 90 4.75 8.39 -3.22
C TRP A 90 4.00 7.76 -2.04
N LYS A 91 2.68 7.61 -2.13
CA LYS A 91 1.85 6.99 -1.09
C LYS A 91 2.11 5.50 -0.92
N ILE A 92 2.40 4.76 -1.99
CA ILE A 92 2.61 3.31 -1.92
C ILE A 92 3.90 2.98 -1.16
N PRO A 93 5.06 3.55 -1.48
CA PRO A 93 6.28 3.34 -0.69
C PRO A 93 6.13 3.76 0.77
N MET A 94 5.44 4.87 1.06
CA MET A 94 5.18 5.31 2.44
C MET A 94 4.32 4.29 3.21
N ILE A 95 3.20 3.83 2.63
CA ILE A 95 2.38 2.77 3.24
C ILE A 95 3.23 1.53 3.52
N ASN A 96 4.08 1.11 2.58
CA ASN A 96 4.95 -0.06 2.75
C ASN A 96 6.00 0.11 3.86
N ARG A 97 6.31 1.35 4.27
CA ARG A 97 7.14 1.68 5.46
C ARG A 97 6.32 1.77 6.75
N GLY A 98 5.00 1.56 6.71
CA GLY A 98 4.11 1.77 7.84
C GLY A 98 3.78 3.24 8.10
N GLU A 99 4.10 4.14 7.17
CA GLU A 99 3.87 5.58 7.29
C GLU A 99 2.51 5.95 6.72
N SER A 100 1.74 6.79 7.44
CA SER A 100 0.45 7.26 6.95
C SER A 100 0.62 8.22 5.76
N PRO A 101 -0.02 7.97 4.60
CA PRO A 101 0.01 8.87 3.45
C PRO A 101 -1.02 10.00 3.55
N VAL A 102 -1.75 10.08 4.65
CA VAL A 102 -2.82 11.06 4.90
C VAL A 102 -2.69 11.63 6.29
N LYS A 103 -3.20 12.85 6.47
CA LYS A 103 -3.25 13.52 7.76
C LYS A 103 -4.70 13.73 8.17
N ALA A 104 -4.96 13.60 9.46
CA ALA A 104 -6.25 13.83 10.10
C ALA A 104 -6.03 14.58 11.41
N GLU A 105 -7.09 15.21 11.92
CA GLU A 105 -7.09 15.77 13.28
C GLU A 105 -7.09 14.67 14.35
N ASP A 106 -7.69 13.52 14.03
CA ASP A 106 -7.69 12.34 14.91
C ASP A 106 -6.30 11.67 14.90
N PRO A 107 -5.58 11.65 16.04
CA PRO A 107 -4.25 11.06 16.14
C PRO A 107 -4.25 9.55 15.93
N GLU A 108 -5.38 8.84 16.12
CA GLU A 108 -5.44 7.40 15.88
C GLU A 108 -5.15 7.07 14.41
N VAL A 109 -5.60 7.92 13.48
CA VAL A 109 -5.42 7.73 12.03
C VAL A 109 -3.94 7.63 11.64
N ASP A 110 -3.08 8.44 12.26
CA ASP A 110 -1.63 8.42 12.00
C ASP A 110 -0.98 7.10 12.47
N THR A 111 -1.57 6.42 13.45
CA THR A 111 -1.04 5.17 14.02
C THR A 111 -1.62 3.89 13.42
N LEU A 112 -2.74 3.98 12.69
CA LEU A 112 -3.43 2.80 12.16
C LEU A 112 -2.55 2.01 11.19
N ILE A 113 -1.90 2.70 10.25
CA ILE A 113 -1.08 2.07 9.22
C ILE A 113 0.15 1.38 9.83
N SER A 114 0.82 2.03 10.78
CA SER A 114 2.01 1.46 11.43
C SER A 114 1.71 0.21 12.26
N LYS A 115 0.48 0.06 12.76
CA LYS A 115 0.03 -1.16 13.45
C LYS A 115 -0.22 -2.34 12.49
N CYS A 116 -0.43 -2.07 11.19
CA CYS A 116 -0.83 -3.06 10.19
C CYS A 116 0.31 -3.50 9.26
N VAL A 117 1.39 -2.73 9.19
CA VAL A 117 2.55 -2.99 8.32
C VAL A 117 3.73 -3.45 9.18
N LYS A 118 4.41 -4.52 8.76
CA LYS A 118 5.51 -5.15 9.50
C LYS A 118 6.75 -5.27 8.63
#